data_AF-A0A7C1J412-F1
#
_entry.id   AF-A0A7C1J412-F1
#
_cell.length_a   1.000
_cell.length_b   1.000
_cell.length_c   1.000
_cell.angle_alpha   90.00
_cell.angle_beta   90.00
_cell.angle_gamma   90.00
#
_symmetry.space_group_name_H-M   'P 1'
#
loop_
_entity.id
_entity.type
_entity.pdbx_description
1 polymer ?
#
loop_
_entity_poly.entity_id
_entity_poly.type
_entity_poly.pdbx_seq_one_letter_code
_entity_poly.pdbx_strand_id
1 'polypeptide(L)'
;MNYLDQNDSDQYDDYEAMFDPSSRYRKTRKTRKPKSLADKQQMRMEVDERASASKSELGFDTTYQPGHFEEGWLMESLQPFSDRGLITDVLARVKGGKEANVYRCAANPQTGFTLLAAKVYRPQMFRNLRNDKMYREGRQVLNGDGKIVKANDHRTMRAIGKKTAFGEQVAHTSWLMYEYNTLEQLHALGASVPKPLGHAENSLLMTYMGDEQIAAPTLSEVNLERDEVEPLFSETMRNIEVMLQHGMIHGDLSAYNILYWEGEITLIDFPQVTYSDTNSNAYDILRRDITRVCEYFADQGAPDDKAHDADAITRRLWKCYVELPPAMRAADLSRLLEKEEE
;
A
#
# COMPACT_ATOMS: atom_id res chain seq x y z
N MET A 1 5.16 -14.80 29.91
CA MET A 1 5.19 -13.69 30.90
C MET A 1 4.58 -12.49 30.18
N ASN A 2 3.30 -12.25 30.43
CA ASN A 2 2.47 -11.31 29.67
C ASN A 2 2.68 -9.88 30.19
N TYR A 3 3.10 -8.97 29.32
CA TYR A 3 2.89 -7.53 29.52
C TYR A 3 1.93 -7.04 28.45
N LEU A 4 0.68 -6.83 28.87
CA LEU A 4 -0.36 -6.13 28.12
C LEU A 4 -0.05 -4.64 28.17
N ASP A 5 0.11 -4.02 27.01
CA ASP A 5 0.31 -2.59 26.85
C ASP A 5 -1.03 -1.86 27.07
N GLN A 6 -1.26 -1.40 28.30
CA GLN A 6 -2.38 -0.55 28.68
C GLN A 6 -2.02 0.91 28.43
N ASN A 7 -2.14 1.40 27.20
CA ASN A 7 -2.12 2.85 26.96
C ASN A 7 -2.84 3.34 25.70
N ASP A 8 -3.68 2.49 25.10
CA ASP A 8 -4.30 2.83 23.82
C ASP A 8 -5.48 3.82 23.97
N SER A 9 -6.12 3.94 25.15
CA SER A 9 -7.45 4.57 25.27
C SER A 9 -7.54 6.08 25.00
N ASP A 10 -6.45 6.84 25.09
CA ASP A 10 -6.49 8.30 25.00
C ASP A 10 -6.38 8.84 23.57
N GLN A 11 -6.06 7.99 22.57
CA GLN A 11 -6.15 8.37 21.17
C GLN A 11 -7.57 8.23 20.59
N TYR A 12 -8.47 7.48 21.24
CA TYR A 12 -9.77 7.08 20.70
C TYR A 12 -10.88 8.14 20.83
N ASP A 13 -10.76 9.14 21.71
CA ASP A 13 -11.82 10.13 21.96
C ASP A 13 -12.02 11.16 20.81
N ASP A 14 -11.05 11.29 19.91
CA ASP A 14 -11.11 12.19 18.76
C ASP A 14 -11.81 11.59 17.52
N TYR A 15 -12.11 10.28 17.52
CA TYR A 15 -12.55 9.55 16.34
C TYR A 15 -14.03 9.75 15.96
N GLU A 16 -14.90 9.91 16.94
CA GLU A 16 -16.36 9.99 16.69
C GLU A 16 -16.82 11.38 16.26
N ALA A 17 -16.07 12.42 16.60
CA ALA A 17 -16.42 13.80 16.26
C ALA A 17 -16.30 14.13 14.76
N MET A 18 -15.76 13.21 13.95
CA MET A 18 -15.49 13.43 12.53
C MET A 18 -16.46 12.73 11.58
N PHE A 19 -17.25 11.76 12.05
CA PHE A 19 -18.19 11.00 11.22
C PHE A 19 -19.64 11.08 11.71
N ASP A 20 -19.96 12.12 12.47
CA ASP A 20 -21.34 12.55 12.67
C ASP A 20 -21.79 13.40 11.44
N PRO A 21 -22.63 12.85 10.53
CA PRO A 21 -23.17 13.60 9.40
C PRO A 21 -24.05 14.80 9.83
N SER A 22 -24.40 14.92 11.11
CA SER A 22 -25.13 16.04 11.70
C SER A 22 -24.24 17.14 12.31
N SER A 23 -22.91 16.97 12.37
CA SER A 23 -21.97 17.95 12.94
C SER A 23 -21.67 19.13 12.00
N ARG A 24 -22.74 19.81 11.59
CA ARG A 24 -22.69 21.15 11.03
C ARG A 24 -22.43 22.13 12.18
N TYR A 25 -21.36 22.91 12.05
CA TYR A 25 -20.94 24.02 12.92
C TYR A 25 -20.36 23.67 14.30
N ARG A 26 -19.03 23.75 14.41
CA ARG A 26 -18.39 24.55 15.48
C ARG A 26 -16.99 25.02 15.12
N LYS A 27 -16.92 26.29 14.71
CA LYS A 27 -15.70 27.11 14.84
C LYS A 27 -15.44 27.31 16.33
N THR A 28 -14.32 26.79 16.83
CA THR A 28 -13.34 27.44 17.74
C THR A 28 -12.53 26.35 18.44
N ARG A 29 -11.21 26.42 18.26
CA ARG A 29 -10.23 25.56 18.90
C ARG A 29 -10.14 25.94 20.39
N LYS A 30 -11.04 25.38 21.20
CA LYS A 30 -10.88 25.32 22.67
C LYS A 30 -10.35 23.93 23.02
N THR A 31 -9.34 23.89 23.86
CA THR A 31 -8.85 22.67 24.51
C THR A 31 -10.04 21.87 25.05
N ARG A 32 -10.29 20.68 24.47
CA ARG A 32 -11.39 19.81 24.88
C ARG A 32 -11.14 19.35 26.31
N LYS A 33 -12.13 19.50 27.19
CA LYS A 33 -12.14 18.82 28.49
C LYS A 33 -12.27 17.31 28.25
N PRO A 34 -11.63 16.46 29.07
CA PRO A 34 -11.79 15.01 28.97
C PRO A 34 -13.28 14.65 29.08
N LYS A 35 -13.75 13.76 28.19
CA LYS A 35 -15.14 13.30 28.15
C LYS A 35 -15.50 12.58 29.45
N SER A 36 -16.75 12.70 29.89
CA SER A 36 -17.21 12.02 31.10
C SER A 36 -17.36 10.52 30.87
N LEU A 37 -17.35 9.72 31.94
CA LEU A 37 -17.58 8.27 31.87
C LEU A 37 -18.93 7.93 31.21
N ALA A 38 -19.96 8.77 31.43
CA ALA A 38 -21.28 8.60 30.83
C ALA A 38 -21.23 8.81 29.29
N ASP A 39 -20.48 9.81 28.82
CA ASP A 39 -20.27 10.02 27.39
C ASP A 39 -19.57 8.81 26.76
N LYS A 40 -18.51 8.29 27.41
CA LYS A 40 -17.80 7.10 26.94
C LYS A 40 -18.69 5.85 26.91
N GLN A 41 -19.65 5.75 27.82
CA GLN A 41 -20.56 4.61 27.92
C GLN A 41 -21.68 4.69 26.88
N GLN A 42 -22.19 5.89 26.60
CA GLN A 42 -23.14 6.13 25.51
C GLN A 42 -22.51 5.87 24.13
N MET A 43 -21.27 6.33 23.93
CA MET A 43 -20.49 6.06 22.71
C MET A 43 -20.23 4.57 22.50
N ARG A 44 -19.96 3.82 23.58
CA ARG A 44 -19.88 2.35 23.52
C ARG A 44 -21.19 1.73 23.04
N MET A 45 -22.33 2.19 23.58
CA MET A 45 -23.65 1.69 23.16
C MET A 45 -24.00 2.02 21.71
N GLU A 46 -23.64 3.20 21.19
CA GLU A 46 -23.88 3.56 19.79
C GLU A 46 -23.01 2.73 18.83
N VAL A 47 -21.77 2.43 19.22
CA VAL A 47 -20.88 1.51 18.50
C VAL A 47 -21.39 0.07 18.58
N ASP A 48 -21.87 -0.37 19.76
CA ASP A 48 -22.52 -1.68 19.96
C ASP A 48 -23.72 -1.84 19.03
N GLU A 49 -24.56 -0.80 18.92
CA GLU A 49 -25.76 -0.81 18.08
C GLU A 49 -25.41 -0.88 16.59
N ARG A 50 -24.41 -0.11 16.14
CA ARG A 50 -23.92 -0.16 14.75
C ARG A 50 -23.24 -1.48 14.40
N ALA A 51 -22.39 -2.01 15.27
CA ALA A 51 -21.72 -3.29 15.06
C ALA A 51 -22.74 -4.44 15.01
N SER A 52 -23.73 -4.41 15.90
CA SER A 52 -24.81 -5.41 15.94
C SER A 52 -25.75 -5.30 14.72
N ALA A 53 -26.08 -4.09 14.28
CA ALA A 53 -26.86 -3.86 13.06
C ALA A 53 -26.09 -4.33 11.81
N SER A 54 -24.79 -4.02 11.72
CA SER A 54 -23.91 -4.45 10.63
C SER A 54 -23.79 -5.97 10.55
N LYS A 55 -23.61 -6.67 11.68
CA LYS A 55 -23.62 -8.16 11.72
C LYS A 55 -24.95 -8.75 11.26
N SER A 56 -26.08 -8.18 11.69
CA SER A 56 -27.40 -8.70 11.37
C SER A 56 -27.85 -8.42 9.93
N GLU A 57 -27.41 -7.33 9.30
CA GLU A 57 -27.81 -6.96 7.94
C GLU A 57 -26.90 -7.52 6.84
N LEU A 58 -25.62 -7.79 7.15
CA LEU A 58 -24.62 -8.09 6.13
C LEU A 58 -24.36 -9.58 5.87
N GLY A 59 -24.77 -10.49 6.76
CA GLY A 59 -24.68 -11.95 6.55
C GLY A 59 -23.27 -12.50 6.30
N PHE A 60 -22.23 -11.71 6.56
CA PHE A 60 -20.82 -12.07 6.41
C PHE A 60 -20.26 -12.33 7.82
N ASP A 61 -20.24 -13.59 8.25
CA ASP A 61 -19.64 -13.96 9.54
C ASP A 61 -18.15 -14.25 9.35
N THR A 62 -17.31 -13.63 10.18
CA THR A 62 -15.84 -13.76 10.10
C THR A 62 -15.25 -14.57 11.25
N THR A 63 -14.28 -15.43 10.96
CA THR A 63 -13.47 -16.17 11.95
C THR A 63 -12.65 -15.21 12.81
N TYR A 64 -12.04 -14.20 12.19
CA TYR A 64 -11.39 -13.11 12.90
C TYR A 64 -12.46 -12.33 13.67
N GLN A 65 -12.25 -12.19 14.98
CA GLN A 65 -13.10 -11.38 15.85
C GLN A 65 -12.40 -10.03 16.07
N PRO A 66 -12.76 -9.00 15.29
CA PRO A 66 -12.16 -7.68 15.44
C PRO A 66 -12.45 -7.10 16.83
N GLY A 67 -11.59 -6.16 17.26
CA GLY A 67 -11.93 -5.35 18.44
C GLY A 67 -13.22 -4.56 18.18
N HIS A 68 -13.92 -4.19 19.25
CA HIS A 68 -15.25 -3.57 19.17
C HIS A 68 -15.38 -2.38 18.21
N PHE A 69 -14.33 -1.55 18.12
CA PHE A 69 -14.30 -0.37 17.26
C PHE A 69 -13.76 -0.65 15.84
N GLU A 70 -13.12 -1.80 15.63
CA GLU A 70 -12.62 -2.25 14.33
C GLU A 70 -13.72 -2.98 13.54
N GLU A 71 -14.68 -3.58 14.24
CA GLU A 71 -15.73 -4.42 13.66
C GLU A 71 -16.54 -3.74 12.55
N GLY A 72 -17.28 -2.68 12.86
CA GLY A 72 -18.15 -2.04 11.86
C GLY A 72 -17.38 -1.54 10.63
N TRP A 73 -16.22 -0.93 10.85
CA TRP A 73 -15.39 -0.40 9.77
C TRP A 73 -14.75 -1.49 8.92
N LEU A 74 -14.25 -2.57 9.54
CA LEU A 74 -13.66 -3.69 8.82
C LEU A 74 -14.71 -4.37 7.93
N MET A 75 -15.92 -4.56 8.45
CA MET A 75 -17.01 -5.18 7.70
C MET A 75 -17.44 -4.30 6.53
N GLU A 76 -17.68 -3.00 6.73
CA GLU A 76 -17.97 -2.05 5.65
C GLU A 76 -16.89 -2.07 4.55
N SER A 77 -15.62 -2.20 4.94
CA SER A 77 -14.49 -2.19 4.01
C SER A 77 -14.36 -3.47 3.19
N LEU A 78 -14.76 -4.62 3.73
CA LEU A 78 -14.53 -5.94 3.13
C LEU A 78 -15.79 -6.56 2.53
N GLN A 79 -16.98 -6.12 2.94
CA GLN A 79 -18.25 -6.57 2.41
C GLN A 79 -18.32 -6.47 0.87
N PRO A 80 -17.83 -5.41 0.20
CA PRO A 80 -17.84 -5.37 -1.27
C PRO A 80 -17.06 -6.51 -1.94
N PHE A 81 -16.10 -7.14 -1.25
CA PHE A 81 -15.41 -8.32 -1.75
C PHE A 81 -16.20 -9.60 -1.51
N SER A 82 -16.89 -9.71 -0.37
CA SER A 82 -17.82 -10.81 -0.08
C SER A 82 -19.01 -10.80 -1.04
N ASP A 83 -19.64 -9.65 -1.26
CA ASP A 83 -20.79 -9.48 -2.16
C ASP A 83 -20.46 -9.84 -3.62
N ARG A 84 -19.21 -9.60 -4.04
CA ARG A 84 -18.69 -10.01 -5.36
C ARG A 84 -18.25 -11.48 -5.40
N GLY A 85 -18.33 -12.19 -4.29
CA GLY A 85 -17.92 -13.59 -4.19
C GLY A 85 -16.41 -13.80 -4.30
N LEU A 86 -15.58 -12.83 -3.88
CA LEU A 86 -14.12 -12.95 -3.92
C LEU A 86 -13.56 -13.58 -2.64
N ILE A 87 -14.14 -13.25 -1.49
CA ILE A 87 -13.76 -13.81 -0.19
C ILE A 87 -14.97 -14.48 0.46
N THR A 88 -14.70 -15.49 1.29
CA THR A 88 -15.74 -16.18 2.08
C THR A 88 -15.58 -15.95 3.58
N ASP A 89 -14.39 -15.55 4.03
CA ASP A 89 -14.10 -15.34 5.46
C ASP A 89 -12.90 -14.39 5.63
N VAL A 90 -12.82 -13.70 6.77
CA VAL A 90 -11.62 -13.01 7.27
C VAL A 90 -11.03 -13.86 8.38
N LEU A 91 -9.85 -14.43 8.15
CA LEU A 91 -9.26 -15.44 9.04
C LEU A 91 -8.43 -14.82 10.17
N ALA A 92 -7.60 -13.84 9.85
CA ALA A 92 -6.69 -13.22 10.81
C ALA A 92 -6.19 -11.86 10.35
N ARG A 93 -5.79 -11.01 11.30
CA ARG A 93 -4.98 -9.82 11.02
C ARG A 93 -3.52 -10.22 10.89
N VAL A 94 -2.90 -9.85 9.77
CA VAL A 94 -1.52 -10.19 9.42
C VAL A 94 -0.55 -9.12 9.93
N LYS A 95 -0.80 -7.87 9.55
CA LYS A 95 0.07 -6.74 9.91
C LYS A 95 -0.77 -5.55 10.34
N GLY A 96 -0.35 -4.95 11.44
CA GLY A 96 -0.90 -3.70 11.95
C GLY A 96 0.00 -2.54 11.58
N GLY A 97 -0.52 -1.59 10.81
CA GLY A 97 0.17 -0.36 10.46
C GLY A 97 -0.53 0.88 10.98
N LYS A 98 0.23 1.99 11.06
CA LYS A 98 -0.33 3.33 11.28
C LYS A 98 -1.25 3.76 10.13
N GLU A 99 -1.02 3.19 8.95
CA GLU A 99 -1.58 3.62 7.68
C GLU A 99 -2.65 2.67 7.15
N ALA A 100 -2.36 1.37 7.19
CA ALA A 100 -3.30 0.32 6.86
C ALA A 100 -3.12 -0.88 7.78
N ASN A 101 -4.17 -1.68 7.90
CA ASN A 101 -4.07 -3.05 8.40
C ASN A 101 -4.13 -4.01 7.21
N VAL A 102 -3.43 -5.13 7.29
CA VAL A 102 -3.55 -6.21 6.31
C VAL A 102 -4.18 -7.41 7.00
N TYR A 103 -5.18 -8.01 6.36
CA TYR A 103 -5.89 -9.20 6.84
C TYR A 103 -5.71 -10.34 5.85
N ARG A 104 -5.63 -11.55 6.39
CA ARG A 104 -5.68 -12.80 5.62
C ARG A 104 -7.14 -13.23 5.53
N CYS A 105 -7.61 -13.46 4.32
CA CYS A 105 -8.98 -13.84 4.02
C CYS A 105 -9.00 -15.23 3.36
N ALA A 106 -10.03 -16.02 3.65
CA ALA A 106 -10.32 -17.20 2.87
C ALA A 106 -10.90 -16.76 1.52
N ALA A 107 -10.30 -17.25 0.44
CA ALA A 107 -10.73 -16.94 -0.91
C ALA A 107 -11.94 -17.79 -1.30
N ASN A 108 -12.83 -17.25 -2.12
CA ASN A 108 -13.82 -18.08 -2.78
C ASN A 108 -13.13 -19.02 -3.78
N PRO A 109 -13.44 -20.32 -3.81
CA PRO A 109 -12.83 -21.28 -4.75
C PRO A 109 -12.90 -20.85 -6.23
N GLN A 110 -13.89 -20.04 -6.62
CA GLN A 110 -14.02 -19.51 -7.98
C GLN A 110 -12.89 -18.57 -8.38
N THR A 111 -12.18 -17.98 -7.42
CA THR A 111 -11.02 -17.11 -7.68
C THR A 111 -9.77 -17.89 -8.12
N GLY A 112 -9.73 -19.20 -7.88
CA GLY A 112 -8.55 -20.04 -8.10
C GLY A 112 -7.47 -19.92 -7.01
N PHE A 113 -7.74 -19.17 -5.93
CA PHE A 113 -6.87 -19.03 -4.77
C PHE A 113 -7.48 -19.69 -3.54
N THR A 114 -6.65 -20.00 -2.54
CA THR A 114 -7.09 -20.45 -1.21
C THR A 114 -7.11 -19.29 -0.22
N LEU A 115 -6.10 -18.42 -0.29
CA LEU A 115 -5.91 -17.28 0.60
C LEU A 115 -5.74 -15.98 -0.19
N LEU A 116 -6.28 -14.90 0.36
CA LEU A 116 -6.13 -13.54 -0.16
C LEU A 116 -5.73 -12.57 0.95
N ALA A 117 -5.05 -11.50 0.57
CA ALA A 117 -4.69 -10.40 1.44
C ALA A 117 -5.64 -9.23 1.20
N ALA A 118 -6.26 -8.73 2.25
CA ALA A 118 -7.04 -7.50 2.22
C ALA A 118 -6.28 -6.39 2.97
N LYS A 119 -5.81 -5.37 2.24
CA LYS A 119 -5.20 -4.15 2.80
C LYS A 119 -6.30 -3.12 3.01
N VAL A 120 -6.56 -2.75 4.25
CA VAL A 120 -7.64 -1.82 4.65
C VAL A 120 -7.03 -0.54 5.24
N TYR A 121 -7.31 0.60 4.62
CA TYR A 121 -6.65 1.88 4.89
C TYR A 121 -7.34 2.69 5.98
N ARG A 122 -6.59 3.06 7.02
CA ARG A 122 -7.12 3.78 8.17
C ARG A 122 -7.49 5.22 7.82
N PRO A 123 -8.62 5.74 8.33
CA PRO A 123 -9.02 7.14 8.14
C PRO A 123 -7.98 8.20 8.58
N GLN A 124 -7.17 7.87 9.60
CA GLN A 124 -6.22 8.83 10.18
C GLN A 124 -4.96 9.04 9.31
N MET A 125 -4.61 8.05 8.47
CA MET A 125 -3.54 8.16 7.47
C MET A 125 -3.77 9.35 6.53
N PHE A 126 -5.03 9.70 6.27
CA PHE A 126 -5.39 10.80 5.37
C PHE A 126 -4.91 12.17 5.87
N ARG A 127 -4.54 12.29 7.16
CA ARG A 127 -3.88 13.48 7.71
C ARG A 127 -2.36 13.48 7.46
N ASN A 128 -1.73 12.30 7.38
CA ASN A 128 -0.30 12.12 7.10
C ASN A 128 0.02 12.17 5.60
N LEU A 129 -0.98 12.01 4.72
CA LEU A 129 -0.92 12.38 3.29
C LEU A 129 -0.47 13.84 3.04
N ARG A 130 -0.17 14.63 4.06
CA ARG A 130 0.44 15.97 3.94
C ARG A 130 1.93 15.93 3.65
N ASN A 131 2.64 14.89 4.10
CA ASN A 131 4.10 14.81 4.00
C ASN A 131 4.59 14.22 2.68
N ASP A 132 3.76 13.43 1.98
CA ASP A 132 4.12 12.78 0.70
C ASP A 132 3.94 13.70 -0.51
N LYS A 133 4.07 15.02 -0.33
CA LYS A 133 3.90 15.97 -1.44
C LYS A 133 4.95 15.75 -2.53
N MET A 134 6.17 15.40 -2.15
CA MET A 134 7.27 15.17 -3.09
C MET A 134 7.01 13.97 -4.02
N TYR A 135 6.47 12.85 -3.52
CA TYR A 135 6.21 11.64 -4.32
C TYR A 135 4.98 11.74 -5.24
N ARG A 136 4.13 12.74 -5.00
CA ARG A 136 2.89 12.96 -5.78
C ARG A 136 3.02 14.07 -6.81
N GLU A 137 4.15 14.76 -6.86
CA GLU A 137 4.43 15.73 -7.91
C GLU A 137 4.31 15.04 -9.27
N GLY A 138 3.51 15.62 -10.17
CA GLY A 138 3.23 15.05 -11.49
C GLY A 138 2.04 14.08 -11.57
N ARG A 139 1.50 13.58 -10.44
CA ARG A 139 0.35 12.67 -10.45
C ARG A 139 -0.96 13.41 -10.81
N GLN A 140 -1.72 12.80 -11.72
CA GLN A 140 -3.07 13.26 -12.08
C GLN A 140 -4.09 12.78 -11.04
N VAL A 141 -5.21 13.46 -10.84
CA VAL A 141 -6.23 12.97 -9.89
C VAL A 141 -7.05 11.87 -10.55
N LEU A 142 -7.31 10.76 -9.86
CA LEU A 142 -8.14 9.65 -10.31
C LEU A 142 -9.53 9.68 -9.64
N ASN A 143 -10.56 9.25 -10.36
CA ASN A 143 -11.89 9.00 -9.80
C ASN A 143 -11.99 7.56 -9.23
N GLY A 144 -13.14 7.20 -8.67
CA GLY A 144 -13.38 5.85 -8.12
C GLY A 144 -13.34 4.70 -9.13
N ASP A 145 -13.38 5.00 -10.43
CA ASP A 145 -13.23 4.01 -11.50
C ASP A 145 -11.77 3.92 -12.01
N GLY A 146 -10.82 4.60 -11.35
CA GLY A 146 -9.42 4.64 -11.75
C GLY A 146 -9.13 5.51 -12.98
N LYS A 147 -10.08 6.32 -13.45
CA LYS A 147 -9.94 7.23 -14.59
C LYS A 147 -9.50 8.61 -14.14
N ILE A 148 -8.70 9.26 -15.00
CA ILE A 148 -8.24 10.64 -14.78
C ILE A 148 -9.43 11.62 -14.68
N VAL A 149 -9.49 12.35 -13.56
CA VAL A 149 -10.35 13.51 -13.38
C VAL A 149 -9.81 14.64 -14.26
N LYS A 150 -10.56 14.99 -15.30
CA LYS A 150 -10.17 16.03 -16.25
C LYS A 150 -9.98 17.37 -15.55
N ALA A 151 -8.96 18.13 -15.96
CA ALA A 151 -8.63 19.44 -15.38
C ALA A 151 -9.76 20.49 -15.50
N ASN A 152 -10.72 20.28 -16.42
CA ASN A 152 -11.89 21.13 -16.60
C ASN A 152 -13.02 20.86 -15.59
N ASP A 153 -12.92 19.81 -14.76
CA ASP A 153 -13.78 19.65 -13.58
C ASP A 153 -13.32 20.57 -12.45
N HIS A 154 -13.53 21.86 -12.68
CA HIS A 154 -13.16 22.93 -11.77
C HIS A 154 -13.84 22.77 -10.39
N ARG A 155 -14.97 22.07 -10.29
CA ARG A 155 -15.67 21.87 -9.02
C ARG A 155 -14.91 20.87 -8.14
N THR A 156 -14.50 19.75 -8.72
CA THR A 156 -13.73 18.71 -8.03
C THR A 156 -12.32 19.19 -7.70
N MET A 157 -11.62 19.80 -8.66
CA MET A 157 -10.28 20.35 -8.43
C MET A 157 -10.27 21.48 -7.38
N ARG A 158 -11.30 22.33 -7.35
CA ARG A 158 -11.46 23.37 -6.33
C ARG A 158 -11.81 22.79 -4.96
N ALA A 159 -12.57 21.70 -4.90
CA ALA A 159 -12.87 21.01 -3.65
C ALA A 159 -11.61 20.40 -3.03
N ILE A 160 -10.76 19.75 -3.83
CA ILE A 160 -9.46 19.21 -3.42
C ILE A 160 -8.54 20.34 -2.94
N GLY A 161 -8.37 21.40 -3.75
CA GLY A 161 -7.55 22.54 -3.38
C GLY A 161 -8.02 23.28 -2.12
N LYS A 162 -9.34 23.35 -1.91
CA LYS A 162 -9.95 23.93 -0.70
C LYS A 162 -10.03 22.98 0.48
N LYS A 163 -9.66 21.70 0.31
CA LYS A 163 -9.73 20.66 1.36
C LYS A 163 -11.13 20.57 1.98
N THR A 164 -12.16 20.54 1.14
CA THR A 164 -13.52 20.22 1.62
C THR A 164 -13.60 18.73 1.95
N ALA A 165 -14.56 18.31 2.77
CA ALA A 165 -14.75 16.88 3.09
C ALA A 165 -14.85 16.02 1.81
N PHE A 166 -15.60 16.50 0.81
CA PHE A 166 -15.66 15.88 -0.52
C PHE A 166 -14.29 15.84 -1.24
N GLY A 167 -13.50 16.92 -1.16
CA GLY A 167 -12.16 16.96 -1.75
C GLY A 167 -11.16 16.01 -1.07
N GLU A 168 -11.26 15.83 0.24
CA GLU A 168 -10.46 14.86 0.98
C GLU A 168 -10.85 13.42 0.62
N GLN A 169 -12.15 13.13 0.49
CA GLN A 169 -12.63 11.82 0.01
C GLN A 169 -12.14 11.51 -1.41
N VAL A 170 -12.25 12.46 -2.34
CA VAL A 170 -11.73 12.28 -3.71
C VAL A 170 -10.22 12.07 -3.74
N ALA A 171 -9.46 12.80 -2.91
CA ALA A 171 -8.02 12.59 -2.81
C ALA A 171 -7.66 11.21 -2.25
N HIS A 172 -8.45 10.72 -1.27
CA HIS A 172 -8.31 9.37 -0.73
C HIS A 172 -8.57 8.31 -1.80
N THR A 173 -9.73 8.34 -2.45
CA THR A 173 -10.05 7.40 -3.52
C THR A 173 -9.01 7.42 -4.63
N SER A 174 -8.55 8.62 -5.03
CA SER A 174 -7.50 8.75 -6.04
C SER A 174 -6.21 8.04 -5.63
N TRP A 175 -5.81 8.12 -4.37
CA TRP A 175 -4.57 7.52 -3.89
C TRP A 175 -4.67 5.99 -3.84
N LEU A 176 -5.80 5.45 -3.38
CA LEU A 176 -6.06 4.02 -3.41
C LEU A 176 -6.07 3.47 -4.84
N MET A 177 -6.72 4.20 -5.76
CA MET A 177 -6.72 3.83 -7.18
C MET A 177 -5.33 3.89 -7.81
N TYR A 178 -4.44 4.77 -7.35
CA TYR A 178 -3.05 4.74 -7.81
C TYR A 178 -2.36 3.46 -7.40
N GLU A 179 -2.50 3.04 -6.14
CA GLU A 179 -1.88 1.81 -5.67
C GLU A 179 -2.46 0.59 -6.41
N TYR A 180 -3.78 0.51 -6.56
CA TYR A 180 -4.45 -0.56 -7.31
C TYR A 180 -3.98 -0.62 -8.76
N ASN A 181 -4.03 0.51 -9.49
CA ASN A 181 -3.63 0.56 -10.90
C ASN A 181 -2.15 0.25 -11.09
N THR A 182 -1.29 0.67 -10.15
CA THR A 182 0.14 0.37 -10.21
C THR A 182 0.38 -1.12 -10.04
N LEU A 183 -0.25 -1.76 -9.05
CA LEU A 183 -0.17 -3.21 -8.87
C LEU A 183 -0.70 -3.96 -10.10
N GLU A 184 -1.81 -3.51 -10.68
CA GLU A 184 -2.40 -4.14 -11.87
C GLU A 184 -1.44 -4.07 -13.06
N GLN A 185 -0.86 -2.89 -13.30
CA GLN A 185 0.10 -2.67 -14.36
C GLN A 185 1.38 -3.48 -14.14
N LEU A 186 1.98 -3.44 -12.95
CA LEU A 186 3.22 -4.15 -12.64
C LEU A 186 3.05 -5.66 -12.72
N HIS A 187 1.95 -6.20 -12.18
CA HIS A 187 1.62 -7.61 -12.30
C HIS A 187 1.46 -8.02 -13.78
N ALA A 188 0.76 -7.22 -14.59
CA ALA A 188 0.62 -7.49 -16.03
C ALA A 188 1.95 -7.45 -16.81
N LEU A 189 2.94 -6.72 -16.30
CA LEU A 189 4.29 -6.63 -16.85
C LEU A 189 5.22 -7.76 -16.36
N GLY A 190 4.73 -8.68 -15.52
CA GLY A 190 5.54 -9.76 -14.95
C GLY A 190 6.49 -9.29 -13.86
N ALA A 191 6.20 -8.17 -13.20
CA ALA A 191 6.86 -7.82 -11.95
C ALA A 191 6.37 -8.75 -10.83
N SER A 192 7.26 -9.06 -9.90
CA SER A 192 7.02 -9.88 -8.72
C SER A 192 6.33 -9.02 -7.66
N VAL A 193 5.02 -8.82 -7.86
CA VAL A 193 4.12 -8.03 -6.99
C VAL A 193 2.85 -8.84 -6.72
N PRO A 194 2.09 -8.54 -5.65
CA PRO A 194 0.81 -9.19 -5.43
C PRO A 194 -0.14 -8.92 -6.60
N LYS A 195 -0.78 -9.98 -7.11
CA LYS A 195 -1.83 -9.83 -8.11
C LYS A 195 -3.01 -9.13 -7.44
N PRO A 196 -3.47 -7.97 -7.92
CA PRO A 196 -4.69 -7.37 -7.42
C PRO A 196 -5.91 -8.15 -7.95
N LEU A 197 -6.91 -8.33 -7.08
CA LEU A 197 -8.19 -8.96 -7.41
C LEU A 197 -9.35 -7.97 -7.41
N GLY A 198 -9.22 -6.86 -6.68
CA GLY A 198 -10.21 -5.80 -6.68
C GLY A 198 -9.92 -4.74 -5.63
N HIS A 199 -10.69 -3.66 -5.69
CA HIS A 199 -10.66 -2.59 -4.69
C HIS A 199 -12.08 -2.25 -4.22
N ALA A 200 -12.17 -1.56 -3.09
CA ALA A 200 -13.38 -0.90 -2.59
C ALA A 200 -13.03 0.55 -2.18
N GLU A 201 -13.92 1.24 -1.45
CA GLU A 201 -13.73 2.65 -1.10
C GLU A 201 -12.43 2.91 -0.31
N ASN A 202 -12.07 1.99 0.58
CA ASN A 202 -10.93 2.13 1.50
C ASN A 202 -10.17 0.81 1.70
N SER A 203 -10.30 -0.13 0.77
CA SER A 203 -9.62 -1.42 0.84
C SER A 203 -9.18 -1.93 -0.53
N LEU A 204 -8.16 -2.78 -0.53
CA LEU A 204 -7.56 -3.42 -1.68
C LEU A 204 -7.45 -4.93 -1.38
N LEU A 205 -7.91 -5.76 -2.32
CA LEU A 205 -7.80 -7.22 -2.25
C LEU A 205 -6.77 -7.70 -3.28
N MET A 206 -5.84 -8.53 -2.84
CA MET A 206 -4.73 -9.05 -3.65
C MET A 206 -4.32 -10.45 -3.20
N THR A 207 -3.45 -11.11 -3.96
CA THR A 207 -2.89 -12.42 -3.57
C THR A 207 -2.15 -12.32 -2.25
N TYR A 208 -2.30 -13.35 -1.43
CA TYR A 208 -1.59 -13.50 -0.16
C TYR A 208 -0.25 -14.20 -0.38
N MET A 209 0.81 -13.69 0.26
CA MET A 209 2.12 -14.34 0.30
C MET A 209 2.32 -14.94 1.69
N GLY A 210 2.57 -16.25 1.75
CA GLY A 210 2.55 -17.05 2.97
C GLY A 210 1.54 -18.20 2.89
N ASP A 211 1.28 -18.83 4.04
CA ASP A 211 0.37 -19.98 4.17
C ASP A 211 -0.70 -19.78 5.26
N GLU A 212 -1.38 -20.85 5.66
CA GLU A 212 -2.41 -20.81 6.71
C GLU A 212 -1.83 -20.52 8.11
N GLN A 213 -0.52 -20.63 8.30
CA GLN A 213 0.14 -20.48 9.59
C GLN A 213 0.82 -19.11 9.69
N ILE A 214 1.60 -18.74 8.68
CA ILE A 214 2.46 -17.55 8.70
C ILE A 214 2.35 -16.74 7.41
N ALA A 215 2.47 -15.42 7.56
CA ALA A 215 2.67 -14.54 6.42
C ALA A 215 4.13 -14.58 5.99
N ALA A 216 4.37 -14.30 4.71
CA ALA A 216 5.72 -14.10 4.22
C ALA A 216 6.42 -12.99 5.02
N PRO A 217 7.58 -13.25 5.64
CA PRO A 217 8.37 -12.23 6.31
C PRO A 217 8.92 -11.22 5.30
N THR A 218 9.29 -10.03 5.78
CA THR A 218 10.04 -9.09 4.95
C THR A 218 11.51 -9.52 4.89
N LEU A 219 12.24 -9.13 3.85
CA LEU A 219 13.69 -9.39 3.75
C LEU A 219 14.46 -8.88 4.98
N SER A 220 14.03 -7.78 5.60
CA SER A 220 14.63 -7.28 6.85
C SER A 220 14.49 -8.24 8.06
N GLU A 221 13.58 -9.19 7.99
CA GLU A 221 13.29 -10.17 9.06
C GLU A 221 13.91 -11.55 8.77
N VAL A 222 14.59 -11.71 7.63
CA VAL A 222 15.17 -12.97 7.15
C VAL A 222 16.69 -12.82 7.02
N ASN A 223 17.41 -13.88 7.39
CA ASN A 223 18.81 -14.05 6.99
C ASN A 223 18.83 -14.98 5.78
N LEU A 224 19.37 -14.50 4.68
CA LEU A 224 19.40 -15.26 3.42
C LEU A 224 20.53 -16.29 3.45
N GLU A 225 20.30 -17.45 2.82
CA GLU A 225 21.40 -18.38 2.53
C GLU A 225 22.31 -17.80 1.44
N ARG A 226 23.59 -18.13 1.46
CA ARG A 226 24.60 -17.49 0.58
C ARG A 226 24.28 -17.65 -0.91
N ASP A 227 23.69 -18.77 -1.29
CA ASP A 227 23.30 -19.08 -2.67
C ASP A 227 21.99 -18.40 -3.10
N GLU A 228 21.20 -17.85 -2.18
CA GLU A 228 19.99 -17.09 -2.47
C GLU A 228 20.27 -15.60 -2.70
N VAL A 229 21.31 -15.05 -2.09
CA VAL A 229 21.60 -13.61 -2.09
C VAL A 229 21.68 -13.02 -3.51
N GLU A 230 22.44 -13.67 -4.39
CA GLU A 230 22.66 -13.18 -5.76
C GLU A 230 21.42 -13.32 -6.66
N PRO A 231 20.71 -14.47 -6.70
CA PRO A 231 19.44 -14.58 -7.40
C PRO A 231 18.40 -13.56 -6.93
N LEU A 232 18.23 -13.38 -5.62
CA LEU A 232 17.24 -12.45 -5.06
C LEU A 232 17.60 -10.98 -5.31
N PHE A 233 18.89 -10.64 -5.27
CA PHE A 233 19.35 -9.31 -5.69
C PHE A 233 19.03 -9.05 -7.15
N SER A 234 19.35 -10.02 -8.03
CA SER A 234 19.11 -9.92 -9.46
C SER A 234 17.61 -9.76 -9.77
N GLU A 235 16.76 -10.53 -9.08
CA GLU A 235 15.31 -10.43 -9.20
C GLU A 235 14.79 -9.08 -8.68
N THR A 236 15.36 -8.54 -7.60
CA THR A 236 15.02 -7.19 -7.09
C THR A 236 15.36 -6.13 -8.13
N MET A 237 16.56 -6.21 -8.72
CA MET A 237 17.00 -5.29 -9.77
C MET A 237 16.14 -5.40 -11.03
N ARG A 238 15.79 -6.62 -11.46
CA ARG A 238 14.86 -6.85 -12.58
C ARG A 238 13.53 -6.13 -12.36
N ASN A 239 12.98 -6.19 -11.16
CA ASN A 239 11.74 -5.50 -10.81
C ASN A 239 11.89 -3.97 -10.88
N ILE A 240 13.00 -3.41 -10.38
CA ILE A 240 13.32 -1.98 -10.52
C ILE A 240 13.38 -1.58 -12.01
N GLU A 241 14.00 -2.41 -12.85
CA GLU A 241 14.09 -2.17 -14.28
C GLU A 241 12.73 -2.20 -14.98
N VAL A 242 11.86 -3.17 -14.66
CA VAL A 242 10.49 -3.24 -15.19
C VAL A 242 9.71 -1.98 -14.85
N MET A 243 9.82 -1.49 -13.61
CA MET A 243 9.19 -0.23 -13.18
C MET A 243 9.73 0.95 -14.02
N LEU A 244 11.05 1.09 -14.12
CA LEU A 244 11.69 2.21 -14.82
C LEU A 244 11.38 2.24 -16.33
N GLN A 245 11.30 1.08 -16.99
CA GLN A 245 10.90 0.99 -18.40
C GLN A 245 9.54 1.64 -18.67
N HIS A 246 8.66 1.64 -17.65
CA HIS A 246 7.32 2.22 -17.68
C HIS A 246 7.26 3.58 -16.98
N GLY A 247 8.42 4.18 -16.71
CA GLY A 247 8.55 5.48 -16.06
C GLY A 247 8.18 5.46 -14.59
N MET A 248 8.04 4.31 -13.95
CA MET A 248 7.69 4.17 -12.53
C MET A 248 8.94 3.99 -11.67
N ILE A 249 8.92 4.58 -10.48
CA ILE A 249 9.91 4.41 -9.41
C ILE A 249 9.12 4.11 -8.15
N HIS A 250 9.53 3.13 -7.35
CA HIS A 250 8.78 2.70 -6.16
C HIS A 250 8.55 3.84 -5.16
N GLY A 251 9.59 4.62 -4.88
CA GLY A 251 9.50 5.78 -4.01
C GLY A 251 9.62 5.49 -2.53
N ASP A 252 9.80 4.23 -2.14
CA ASP A 252 10.17 3.81 -0.76
C ASP A 252 10.72 2.39 -0.71
N LEU A 253 11.44 1.94 -1.74
CA LEU A 253 11.92 0.57 -1.78
C LEU A 253 13.01 0.33 -0.73
N SER A 254 12.88 -0.76 0.02
CA SER A 254 13.84 -1.25 1.00
C SER A 254 13.53 -2.71 1.36
N ALA A 255 14.39 -3.35 2.14
CA ALA A 255 14.15 -4.71 2.65
C ALA A 255 12.88 -4.86 3.51
N TYR A 256 12.29 -3.76 3.99
CA TYR A 256 11.01 -3.76 4.71
C TYR A 256 9.78 -3.88 3.79
N ASN A 257 9.94 -3.58 2.50
CA ASN A 257 8.88 -3.56 1.48
C ASN A 257 9.08 -4.65 0.42
N ILE A 258 9.94 -5.62 0.71
CA ILE A 258 10.14 -6.82 -0.11
C ILE A 258 9.83 -8.02 0.79
N LEU A 259 8.81 -8.79 0.44
CA LEU A 259 8.48 -10.05 1.09
C LEU A 259 9.35 -11.16 0.52
N TYR A 260 9.68 -12.14 1.35
CA TYR A 260 10.38 -13.36 0.95
C TYR A 260 9.55 -14.59 1.33
N TRP A 261 9.36 -15.50 0.37
CA TRP A 261 8.65 -16.76 0.60
C TRP A 261 9.22 -17.84 -0.31
N GLU A 262 9.70 -18.94 0.28
CA GLU A 262 10.16 -20.14 -0.46
C GLU A 262 11.17 -19.85 -1.59
N GLY A 263 12.14 -18.96 -1.35
CA GLY A 263 13.16 -18.61 -2.34
C GLY A 263 12.75 -17.52 -3.34
N GLU A 264 11.53 -16.99 -3.24
CA GLU A 264 10.99 -15.96 -4.13
C GLU A 264 10.75 -14.64 -3.39
N ILE A 265 10.89 -13.51 -4.11
CA ILE A 265 10.58 -12.18 -3.56
C ILE A 265 9.27 -11.62 -4.10
N THR A 266 8.65 -10.74 -3.34
CA THR A 266 7.48 -9.95 -3.78
C THR A 266 7.58 -8.53 -3.26
N LEU A 267 7.62 -7.54 -4.17
CA LEU A 267 7.58 -6.13 -3.82
C LEU A 267 6.17 -5.71 -3.42
N ILE A 268 6.06 -4.96 -2.32
CA ILE A 268 4.79 -4.50 -1.76
C ILE A 268 4.83 -3.01 -1.45
N ASP A 269 3.65 -2.44 -1.20
CA ASP A 269 3.46 -1.07 -0.74
C ASP A 269 3.84 -0.01 -1.79
N PHE A 270 2.91 0.26 -2.71
CA PHE A 270 3.09 1.21 -3.83
C PHE A 270 2.46 2.61 -3.66
N PRO A 271 2.14 3.13 -2.45
CA PRO A 271 1.50 4.44 -2.35
C PRO A 271 2.40 5.61 -2.78
N GLN A 272 3.72 5.43 -2.71
CA GLN A 272 4.74 6.44 -2.99
C GLN A 272 5.33 6.37 -4.42
N VAL A 273 4.72 5.58 -5.31
CA VAL A 273 5.19 5.45 -6.70
C VAL A 273 5.33 6.80 -7.40
N THR A 274 6.54 7.09 -7.85
CA THR A 274 6.90 8.34 -8.50
C THR A 274 7.15 8.10 -9.98
N TYR A 275 6.84 9.09 -10.82
CA TYR A 275 7.06 8.99 -12.26
C TYR A 275 8.32 9.74 -12.69
N SER A 276 9.15 9.11 -13.52
CA SER A 276 10.46 9.62 -13.93
C SER A 276 10.39 10.83 -14.87
N ASP A 277 9.29 10.99 -15.58
CA ASP A 277 9.06 12.03 -16.59
C ASP A 277 8.41 13.31 -16.03
N THR A 278 7.67 13.19 -14.93
CA THR A 278 6.86 14.29 -14.37
C THR A 278 7.33 14.79 -13.01
N ASN A 279 8.21 14.06 -12.32
CA ASN A 279 8.71 14.46 -11.01
C ASN A 279 10.16 14.97 -11.08
N SER A 280 10.37 16.21 -10.64
CA SER A 280 11.69 16.85 -10.61
C SER A 280 12.72 16.16 -9.70
N ASN A 281 12.27 15.38 -8.72
CA ASN A 281 13.12 14.66 -7.76
C ASN A 281 13.27 13.17 -8.10
N ALA A 282 12.76 12.71 -9.26
CA ALA A 282 12.73 11.29 -9.61
C ALA A 282 14.10 10.61 -9.54
N TYR A 283 15.17 11.26 -10.03
CA TYR A 283 16.53 10.71 -9.98
C TYR A 283 16.99 10.44 -8.53
N ASP A 284 16.78 11.40 -7.63
CA ASP A 284 17.19 11.28 -6.23
C ASP A 284 16.37 10.21 -5.48
N ILE A 285 15.08 10.10 -5.82
CA ILE A 285 14.19 9.06 -5.27
C ILE A 285 14.67 7.67 -5.72
N LEU A 286 14.95 7.50 -7.01
CA LEU A 286 15.50 6.25 -7.55
C LEU A 286 16.84 5.91 -6.89
N ARG A 287 17.75 6.89 -6.78
CA ARG A 287 19.06 6.70 -6.14
C ARG A 287 18.90 6.14 -4.74
N ARG A 288 18.02 6.75 -3.93
CA ARG A 288 17.78 6.33 -2.55
C ARG A 288 17.22 4.90 -2.47
N ASP A 289 16.29 4.56 -3.35
CA ASP A 289 15.70 3.22 -3.41
C ASP A 289 16.79 2.16 -3.76
N ILE A 290 17.62 2.44 -4.78
CA ILE A 290 18.73 1.56 -5.16
C ILE A 290 19.78 1.45 -4.05
N THR A 291 20.14 2.57 -3.41
CA THR A 291 21.08 2.57 -2.28
C THR A 291 20.62 1.65 -1.15
N ARG A 292 19.35 1.75 -0.73
CA ARG A 292 18.80 0.91 0.35
C ARG A 292 18.79 -0.58 0.01
N VAL A 293 18.48 -0.91 -1.24
CA VAL A 293 18.54 -2.30 -1.74
C VAL A 293 19.98 -2.80 -1.73
N CYS A 294 20.91 -2.01 -2.28
CA CYS A 294 22.34 -2.35 -2.33
C CYS A 294 22.94 -2.53 -0.93
N GLU A 295 22.65 -1.63 0.00
CA GLU A 295 23.08 -1.72 1.41
C GLU A 295 22.62 -3.03 2.05
N TYR A 296 21.33 -3.39 1.90
CA TYR A 296 20.81 -4.64 2.44
C TYR A 296 21.51 -5.87 1.85
N PHE A 297 21.63 -5.96 0.52
CA PHE A 297 22.22 -7.15 -0.11
C PHE A 297 23.73 -7.24 0.11
N ALA A 298 24.44 -6.12 0.21
CA ALA A 298 25.84 -6.09 0.63
C ALA A 298 26.00 -6.65 2.05
N ASP A 299 25.12 -6.26 2.99
CA ASP A 299 25.10 -6.79 4.35
C ASP A 299 24.80 -8.30 4.41
N GLN A 300 24.01 -8.83 3.46
CA GLN A 300 23.74 -10.27 3.31
C GLN A 300 24.88 -11.03 2.62
N GLY A 301 25.90 -10.35 2.10
CA GLY A 301 27.08 -10.97 1.46
C GLY A 301 27.03 -11.03 -0.06
N ALA A 302 26.30 -10.13 -0.72
CA ALA A 302 26.32 -10.01 -2.18
C ALA A 302 27.74 -9.65 -2.68
N PRO A 303 28.14 -10.10 -3.89
CA PRO A 303 29.43 -9.76 -4.47
C PRO A 303 29.65 -8.24 -4.60
N ASP A 304 30.86 -7.78 -4.26
CA ASP A 304 31.24 -6.36 -4.26
C ASP A 304 31.03 -5.70 -5.63
N ASP A 305 31.23 -6.43 -6.73
CA ASP A 305 31.06 -5.94 -8.09
C ASP A 305 29.58 -5.70 -8.47
N LYS A 306 28.63 -6.30 -7.75
CA LYS A 306 27.20 -6.22 -8.03
C LYS A 306 26.46 -5.20 -7.17
N ALA A 307 26.75 -5.13 -5.87
CA ALA A 307 25.96 -4.35 -4.91
C ALA A 307 26.69 -3.12 -4.33
N HIS A 308 27.99 -2.93 -4.58
CA HIS A 308 28.76 -1.93 -3.82
C HIS A 308 28.70 -0.50 -4.41
N ASP A 309 28.35 -0.32 -5.69
CA ASP A 309 28.25 1.01 -6.32
C ASP A 309 26.81 1.35 -6.77
N ALA A 310 25.94 1.58 -5.78
CA ALA A 310 24.55 2.01 -5.99
C ALA A 310 24.44 3.25 -6.89
N ASP A 311 25.42 4.16 -6.82
CA ASP A 311 25.46 5.38 -7.62
C ASP A 311 25.73 5.08 -9.10
N ALA A 312 26.66 4.17 -9.40
CA ALA A 312 26.90 3.71 -10.77
C ALA A 312 25.71 2.95 -11.33
N ILE A 313 25.08 2.09 -10.54
CA ILE A 313 23.85 1.38 -10.92
C ILE A 313 22.76 2.39 -11.25
N THR A 314 22.51 3.37 -10.37
CA THR A 314 21.52 4.42 -10.59
C THR A 314 21.77 5.18 -11.88
N ARG A 315 23.02 5.65 -12.10
CA ARG A 315 23.39 6.36 -13.33
C ARG A 315 23.17 5.51 -14.57
N ARG A 316 23.54 4.22 -14.54
CA ARG A 316 23.34 3.28 -15.64
C ARG A 316 21.86 3.14 -15.96
N LEU A 317 21.04 2.81 -14.97
CA LEU A 317 19.60 2.61 -15.14
C LEU A 317 18.89 3.88 -15.62
N TRP A 318 19.22 5.04 -15.05
CA TRP A 318 18.65 6.32 -15.45
C TRP A 318 18.95 6.63 -16.92
N LYS A 319 20.22 6.46 -17.33
CA LYS A 319 20.63 6.65 -18.71
C LYS A 319 19.88 5.70 -19.65
N CYS A 320 19.83 4.41 -19.32
CA CYS A 320 19.22 3.38 -20.15
C CYS A 320 17.70 3.57 -20.32
N TYR A 321 16.99 3.93 -19.25
CA TYR A 321 15.53 3.86 -19.23
C TYR A 321 14.83 5.22 -19.28
N VAL A 322 15.49 6.30 -18.87
CA VAL A 322 14.89 7.63 -18.76
C VAL A 322 15.45 8.62 -19.78
N GLU A 323 16.78 8.69 -19.97
CA GLU A 323 17.38 9.65 -20.91
C GLU A 323 17.32 9.22 -22.38
N LEU A 324 17.39 7.91 -22.64
CA LEU A 324 17.37 7.40 -24.02
C LEU A 324 15.96 7.42 -24.63
N PRO A 325 15.79 7.95 -25.86
CA PRO A 325 14.53 7.88 -26.58
C PRO A 325 14.03 6.43 -26.74
N PRO A 326 12.70 6.17 -26.76
CA PRO A 326 12.13 4.82 -26.87
C PRO A 326 12.73 3.93 -27.97
N ALA A 327 13.06 4.52 -29.13
CA ALA A 327 13.67 3.80 -30.25
C ALA A 327 15.12 3.34 -29.99
N MET A 328 15.88 4.03 -29.14
CA MET A 328 17.23 3.62 -28.74
C MET A 328 17.22 2.64 -27.56
N ARG A 329 16.20 2.69 -26.69
CA ARG A 329 16.06 1.77 -25.54
C ARG A 329 16.00 0.30 -25.97
N ALA A 330 15.25 -0.02 -27.02
CA ALA A 330 15.16 -1.39 -27.55
C ALA A 330 16.49 -1.92 -28.15
N ALA A 331 17.28 -1.03 -28.76
CA ALA A 331 18.56 -1.37 -29.35
C ALA A 331 19.68 -1.54 -28.31
N ASP A 332 19.63 -0.77 -27.21
CA ASP A 332 20.61 -0.87 -26.11
C ASP A 332 20.30 -2.06 -25.19
N LEU A 333 19.03 -2.38 -24.94
CA LEU A 333 18.64 -3.63 -24.25
C LEU A 333 19.20 -4.87 -24.94
N SER A 334 19.10 -4.92 -26.27
CA SER A 334 19.62 -6.05 -27.06
C SER A 334 21.14 -6.20 -26.89
N ARG A 335 21.89 -5.10 -26.82
CA ARG A 335 23.36 -5.10 -26.63
C ARG A 335 23.81 -5.38 -25.20
N LEU A 336 22.97 -5.08 -24.22
CA LEU A 336 23.26 -5.35 -22.81
C LEU A 336 23.04 -6.83 -22.48
N LEU A 337 21.96 -7.42 -23.00
CA LEU A 337 21.70 -8.86 -22.88
C LEU A 337 22.78 -9.71 -23.56
N GLU A 338 23.30 -9.27 -24.72
CA GLU A 338 24.44 -9.90 -25.39
C GLU A 338 25.74 -9.88 -24.56
N LYS A 339 25.87 -8.99 -23.58
CA LYS A 339 27.07 -8.86 -22.72
C LYS A 339 26.96 -9.59 -21.39
N GLU A 340 25.77 -9.97 -20.96
CA GLU A 340 25.56 -10.80 -19.76
C GLU A 340 25.63 -12.30 -20.07
N GLU A 341 25.60 -12.68 -21.36
CA GLU A 341 25.77 -14.07 -21.85
C GLU A 341 27.24 -14.44 -22.20
N GLU A 342 28.19 -13.50 -22.11
CA GLU A 342 29.64 -13.71 -22.23
C GLU A 342 30.34 -13.74 -20.86
#